data_AF-A0A1M4S468-F1
#
_entry.id   AF-A0A1M4S468-F1
#
_cell.length_a   1.000
_cell.length_b   1.000
_cell.length_c   1.000
_cell.angle_alpha   90.00
_cell.angle_beta   90.00
_cell.angle_gamma   90.00
#
_symmetry.space_group_name_H-M   'P 1'
#
loop_
_entity.id
_entity.type
_entity.pdbx_description
1 polymer ?
#
loop_
_entity_poly.entity_id
_entity_poly.type
_entity_poly.pdbx_seq_one_letter_code
_entity_poly.pdbx_strand_id
1 'polypeptide(L)'
;TQFNTKNLLDGSLKETRKADAKIVSPGSAHFAVGKTGTTLANGNIIIEVGQFTGSAASTLEVKATLITAGGSSSWTTNVEAGSISVTVGSAAVSITWDINQIASIDDFGGTLAKGTKVDGGAIAVFGQVTAGATGVNPLNYHIGANAGQVINIGFESMKADDIGITTGVKINSQSDAEFAISAIDAAVYKVSAFRSKLGAAQNRLEHTIKNLGVASENLTAAESRIRDADMAKVMADYTRQQILMQSGTAMLSQANQLPQQVLQLLR
;
A
#
# COMPACT_ATOMS: atom_id res chain seq x y z
N THR A 1 12.96 13.96 -2.70
CA THR A 1 13.99 13.23 -1.94
C THR A 1 14.45 12.04 -2.77
N GLN A 2 15.76 11.88 -2.91
CA GLN A 2 16.36 10.75 -3.61
C GLN A 2 16.89 9.76 -2.59
N PHE A 3 16.60 8.49 -2.79
CA PHE A 3 17.25 7.41 -2.07
C PHE A 3 17.82 6.44 -3.10
N ASN A 4 19.12 6.18 -3.03
CA ASN A 4 19.83 5.31 -3.98
C ASN A 4 19.51 5.66 -5.45
N THR A 5 19.63 6.93 -5.83
CA THR A 5 19.32 7.50 -7.18
C THR A 5 17.85 7.43 -7.63
N LYS A 6 16.95 6.88 -6.82
CA LYS A 6 15.51 6.84 -7.11
C LYS A 6 14.78 7.97 -6.38
N ASN A 7 13.97 8.71 -7.13
CA ASN A 7 13.03 9.66 -6.53
C ASN A 7 11.87 8.86 -5.93
N LEU A 8 11.66 9.00 -4.62
CA LEU A 8 10.63 8.21 -3.93
C LEU A 8 9.30 8.95 -3.76
N LEU A 9 9.25 10.27 -3.98
CA LEU A 9 8.07 11.09 -3.65
C LEU A 9 7.55 11.94 -4.83
N ASP A 10 8.03 11.69 -6.04
CA ASP A 10 7.60 12.38 -7.26
C ASP A 10 6.51 11.64 -8.03
N GLY A 11 6.05 10.49 -7.51
CA GLY A 11 5.04 9.65 -8.16
C GLY A 11 5.56 8.90 -9.39
N SER A 12 6.88 8.74 -9.56
CA SER A 12 7.47 7.92 -10.62
C SER A 12 7.43 6.42 -10.34
N LEU A 13 7.13 6.02 -9.10
CA LEU A 13 7.15 4.63 -8.63
C LEU A 13 5.75 4.13 -8.27
N LYS A 14 4.71 4.50 -9.03
CA LYS A 14 3.33 4.17 -8.67
C LYS A 14 3.07 2.67 -8.69
N GLU A 15 2.22 2.23 -7.77
CA GLU A 15 1.61 0.91 -7.80
C GLU A 15 0.27 0.94 -8.52
N THR A 16 -0.19 -0.24 -8.96
CA THR A 16 -1.56 -0.38 -9.42
C THR A 16 -2.53 -0.23 -8.26
N ARG A 17 -3.63 0.49 -8.49
CA ARG A 17 -4.64 0.78 -7.47
C ARG A 17 -6.00 0.96 -8.12
N LYS A 18 -7.07 0.50 -7.46
CA LYS A 18 -8.45 0.83 -7.85
C LYS A 18 -8.80 2.26 -7.42
N ALA A 19 -9.77 2.87 -8.09
CA ALA A 19 -10.27 4.15 -7.64
C ALA A 19 -10.97 4.00 -6.28
N ASP A 20 -10.76 4.95 -5.38
CA ASP A 20 -11.33 4.96 -4.04
C ASP A 20 -11.62 6.39 -3.60
N ALA A 21 -12.60 6.57 -2.72
CA ALA A 21 -12.95 7.86 -2.16
C ALA A 21 -13.39 7.67 -0.71
N LYS A 22 -12.81 8.46 0.19
CA LYS A 22 -13.09 8.38 1.62
C LYS A 22 -13.40 9.76 2.16
N ILE A 23 -14.48 9.80 2.93
CA ILE A 23 -14.83 10.95 3.76
C ILE A 23 -13.75 11.13 4.82
N VAL A 24 -13.17 12.33 4.86
CA VAL A 24 -12.11 12.69 5.81
C VAL A 24 -12.65 13.62 6.90
N SER A 25 -13.57 14.53 6.53
CA SER A 25 -14.29 15.37 7.47
C SER A 25 -15.77 15.39 7.08
N PRO A 26 -16.65 14.70 7.81
CA PRO A 26 -18.07 14.58 7.45
C PRO A 26 -18.90 15.85 7.69
N GLY A 27 -18.34 16.87 8.35
CA GLY A 27 -19.10 18.04 8.78
C GLY A 27 -20.38 17.68 9.54
N SER A 28 -21.41 18.51 9.46
CA SER A 28 -22.75 18.21 9.98
C SER A 28 -23.68 17.57 8.94
N ALA A 29 -23.35 17.67 7.64
CA ALA A 29 -24.22 17.28 6.54
C ALA A 29 -24.41 15.77 6.30
N HIS A 30 -23.81 14.88 7.11
CA HIS A 30 -23.98 13.41 7.03
C HIS A 30 -24.04 12.86 5.59
N PHE A 31 -22.98 13.10 4.82
CA PHE A 31 -22.90 12.64 3.43
C PHE A 31 -22.38 11.22 3.31
N ALA A 32 -22.78 10.55 2.23
CA ALA A 32 -22.29 9.24 1.82
C ALA A 32 -21.56 9.35 0.47
N VAL A 33 -20.53 8.53 0.31
CA VAL A 33 -19.74 8.42 -0.92
C VAL A 33 -20.14 7.15 -1.64
N GLY A 34 -20.66 7.30 -2.86
CA GLY A 34 -21.06 6.20 -3.74
C GLY A 34 -19.95 5.82 -4.73
N LYS A 35 -20.34 5.23 -5.87
CA LYS A 35 -19.39 4.60 -6.81
C LYS A 35 -18.36 5.61 -7.35
N THR A 36 -17.09 5.23 -7.27
CA THR A 36 -15.96 5.98 -7.86
C THR A 36 -15.66 5.46 -9.27
N GLY A 37 -15.79 6.32 -10.28
CA GLY A 37 -15.46 5.98 -11.66
C GLY A 37 -13.95 5.80 -11.91
N THR A 38 -13.63 5.13 -13.01
CA THR A 38 -12.26 4.74 -13.39
C THR A 38 -11.39 5.90 -13.92
N THR A 39 -12.01 7.02 -14.31
CA THR A 39 -11.33 8.17 -14.93
C THR A 39 -10.88 9.25 -13.93
N LEU A 40 -11.00 9.00 -12.63
CA LEU A 40 -10.80 10.03 -11.63
C LEU A 40 -9.32 10.30 -11.38
N ALA A 41 -8.93 11.58 -11.37
CA ALA A 41 -7.60 12.01 -10.97
C ALA A 41 -7.46 12.02 -9.44
N ASN A 42 -6.24 11.84 -8.94
CA ASN A 42 -5.94 12.06 -7.52
C ASN A 42 -6.28 13.51 -7.15
N GLY A 43 -7.02 13.68 -6.05
CA GLY A 43 -7.50 15.01 -5.67
C GLY A 43 -8.30 15.00 -4.38
N ASN A 44 -8.77 16.17 -3.96
CA ASN A 44 -9.64 16.34 -2.80
C ASN A 44 -10.96 16.90 -3.30
N ILE A 45 -12.09 16.38 -2.83
CA ILE A 45 -13.40 17.00 -3.06
C ILE A 45 -13.80 17.71 -1.78
N ILE A 46 -14.09 19.00 -1.90
CA ILE A 46 -14.65 19.80 -0.82
C ILE A 46 -16.10 20.08 -1.15
N ILE A 47 -16.96 19.76 -0.20
CA ILE A 47 -18.39 19.96 -0.26
C ILE A 47 -18.69 21.22 0.54
N GLU A 48 -19.53 22.09 -0.02
CA GLU A 48 -20.06 23.26 0.64
C GLU A 48 -21.56 23.31 0.39
N VAL A 49 -22.36 23.47 1.43
CA VAL A 49 -23.80 23.71 1.35
C VAL A 49 -24.04 25.16 1.69
N GLY A 50 -24.81 25.86 0.89
CA GLY A 50 -25.03 27.28 1.07
C GLY A 50 -25.77 27.89 -0.11
N GLN A 51 -25.69 29.21 -0.25
CA GLN A 51 -26.31 29.89 -1.37
C GLN A 51 -25.23 30.45 -2.29
N PHE A 52 -25.02 29.86 -3.47
CA PHE A 52 -23.91 30.22 -4.35
C PHE A 52 -24.36 30.97 -5.61
N THR A 53 -25.41 30.49 -6.28
CA THR A 53 -25.89 31.04 -7.55
C THR A 53 -27.25 31.73 -7.45
N GLY A 54 -28.11 31.30 -6.52
CA GLY A 54 -29.44 31.88 -6.25
C GLY A 54 -29.47 33.28 -5.62
N SER A 55 -30.68 33.83 -5.50
CA SER A 55 -31.00 35.07 -4.77
C SER A 55 -31.23 34.75 -3.28
N ALA A 56 -31.30 35.76 -2.41
CA ALA A 56 -31.34 35.60 -0.96
C ALA A 56 -32.41 34.63 -0.43
N ALA A 57 -33.54 34.51 -1.13
CA ALA A 57 -34.67 33.64 -0.81
C ALA A 57 -34.70 32.30 -1.59
N SER A 58 -33.67 32.00 -2.38
CA SER A 58 -33.59 30.73 -3.13
C SER A 58 -33.27 29.56 -2.19
N THR A 59 -33.70 28.36 -2.57
CA THR A 59 -33.32 27.11 -1.90
C THR A 59 -31.80 26.99 -1.79
N LEU A 60 -31.33 26.33 -0.74
CA LEU A 60 -29.90 26.05 -0.60
C LEU A 60 -29.39 25.20 -1.77
N GLU A 61 -28.11 25.34 -2.04
CA GLU A 61 -27.38 24.67 -3.10
C GLU A 61 -26.22 23.89 -2.49
N VAL A 62 -25.92 22.73 -3.06
CA VAL A 62 -24.76 21.91 -2.72
C VAL A 62 -23.72 22.08 -3.80
N LYS A 63 -22.55 22.61 -3.43
CA LYS A 63 -21.40 22.78 -4.31
C LYS A 63 -20.31 21.78 -3.94
N ALA A 64 -19.99 20.88 -4.86
CA ALA A 64 -18.82 20.02 -4.77
C ALA A 64 -17.68 20.62 -5.59
N THR A 65 -16.51 20.82 -4.99
CA THR A 65 -15.31 21.34 -5.65
C THR A 65 -14.22 20.26 -5.64
N LEU A 66 -13.89 19.72 -6.81
CA LEU A 66 -12.75 18.84 -6.99
C LEU A 66 -11.49 19.68 -7.18
N ILE A 67 -10.49 19.41 -6.34
CA ILE A 67 -9.17 20.01 -6.41
C ILE A 67 -8.20 18.93 -6.88
N THR A 68 -7.58 19.16 -8.03
CA THR A 68 -6.53 18.31 -8.59
C THR A 68 -5.26 19.12 -8.82
N ALA A 69 -4.15 18.45 -9.13
CA ALA A 69 -2.90 19.11 -9.52
C ALA A 69 -3.07 20.05 -10.74
N GLY A 70 -4.09 19.84 -11.58
CA GLY A 70 -4.39 20.66 -12.75
C GLY A 70 -5.33 21.85 -12.49
N GLY A 71 -5.79 22.05 -11.25
CA GLY A 71 -6.72 23.11 -10.88
C GLY A 71 -7.99 22.60 -10.19
N SER A 72 -8.92 23.53 -9.93
CA SER A 72 -10.18 23.27 -9.24
C SER A 72 -11.35 23.34 -10.21
N SER A 73 -12.28 22.39 -10.11
CA SER A 73 -13.55 22.39 -10.84
C SER A 73 -14.70 22.25 -9.85
N SER A 74 -15.77 23.00 -10.06
CA SER A 74 -16.92 23.04 -9.14
C SER A 74 -18.20 22.67 -9.85
N TRP A 75 -19.03 21.88 -9.18
CA TRP A 75 -20.36 21.46 -9.62
C TRP A 75 -21.36 21.83 -8.54
N THR A 76 -22.43 22.51 -8.93
CA THR A 76 -23.47 22.97 -8.00
C THR A 76 -24.78 22.33 -8.40
N THR A 77 -25.55 21.84 -7.41
CA THR A 77 -26.92 21.36 -7.59
C THR A 77 -27.82 21.99 -6.54
N ASN A 78 -29.09 22.18 -6.87
CA ASN A 78 -30.07 22.68 -5.92
C ASN A 78 -30.50 21.56 -4.97
N VAL A 79 -30.89 21.93 -3.75
CA VAL A 79 -31.55 21.03 -2.80
C VAL A 79 -32.99 20.80 -3.28
N GLU A 80 -33.27 19.62 -3.85
CA GLU A 80 -34.61 19.19 -4.28
C GLU A 80 -35.19 18.15 -3.30
N ALA A 81 -36.51 17.94 -3.34
CA ALA A 81 -37.19 16.97 -2.48
C ALA A 81 -36.75 15.52 -2.79
N GLY A 82 -36.05 14.88 -1.85
CA GLY A 82 -35.53 13.52 -1.98
C GLY A 82 -34.06 13.40 -1.55
N SER A 83 -33.37 12.34 -2.00
CA SER A 83 -31.92 12.23 -1.84
C SER A 83 -31.23 13.11 -2.89
N ILE A 84 -30.36 14.00 -2.43
CA ILE A 84 -29.54 14.82 -3.35
C ILE A 84 -28.36 13.98 -3.79
N SER A 85 -28.04 14.00 -5.08
CA SER A 85 -26.82 13.40 -5.60
C SER A 85 -26.03 14.37 -6.45
N VAL A 86 -24.78 14.64 -6.09
CA VAL A 86 -23.85 15.39 -6.93
C VAL A 86 -22.92 14.40 -7.59
N THR A 87 -22.90 14.41 -8.91
CA THR A 87 -21.91 13.68 -9.71
C THR A 87 -20.82 14.66 -10.10
N VAL A 88 -19.59 14.36 -9.71
CA VAL A 88 -18.42 15.20 -9.97
C VAL A 88 -17.83 14.79 -11.31
N GLY A 89 -18.02 15.57 -12.38
CA GLY A 89 -17.55 15.23 -13.73
C GLY A 89 -18.41 14.17 -14.45
N SER A 90 -17.90 13.56 -15.52
CA SER A 90 -18.69 12.65 -16.40
C SER A 90 -18.89 11.23 -15.87
N ALA A 91 -18.15 10.82 -14.83
CA ALA A 91 -18.28 9.50 -14.19
C ALA A 91 -17.75 9.47 -12.74
N ALA A 92 -17.50 10.62 -12.11
CA ALA A 92 -16.78 10.65 -10.83
C ALA A 92 -17.68 10.92 -9.62
N VAL A 93 -17.18 10.40 -8.49
CA VAL A 93 -17.81 10.19 -7.17
C VAL A 93 -19.23 10.75 -7.05
N SER A 94 -20.21 9.86 -6.99
CA SER A 94 -21.57 10.24 -6.58
C SER A 94 -21.56 10.49 -5.07
N ILE A 95 -21.83 11.72 -4.65
CA ILE A 95 -22.02 12.04 -3.24
C ILE A 95 -23.52 12.09 -3.00
N THR A 96 -24.01 11.42 -1.95
CA THR A 96 -25.42 11.39 -1.60
C THR A 96 -25.62 11.93 -0.19
N TRP A 97 -26.69 12.69 0.02
CA TRP A 97 -27.04 13.24 1.33
C TRP A 97 -28.44 12.81 1.75
N ASP A 98 -28.66 12.74 3.06
CA ASP A 98 -30.00 12.70 3.65
C ASP A 98 -30.48 14.13 3.91
N ILE A 99 -31.55 14.54 3.22
CA ILE A 99 -32.12 15.89 3.32
C ILE A 99 -32.62 16.21 4.74
N ASN A 100 -32.96 15.20 5.55
CA ASN A 100 -33.41 15.41 6.93
C ASN A 100 -32.29 15.87 7.87
N GLN A 101 -31.03 15.78 7.43
CA GLN A 101 -29.86 16.18 8.21
C GLN A 101 -29.12 17.39 7.63
N ILE A 102 -29.60 17.93 6.49
CA ILE A 102 -29.11 19.19 5.95
C ILE A 102 -30.01 20.32 6.44
N ALA A 103 -29.42 21.42 6.90
CA ALA A 103 -30.17 22.62 7.29
C ALA A 103 -31.00 23.14 6.10
N SER A 104 -32.25 23.53 6.34
CA SER A 104 -33.12 24.18 5.33
C SER A 104 -32.87 25.69 5.32
N ILE A 105 -33.24 26.36 4.22
CA ILE A 105 -33.27 27.83 4.18
C ILE A 105 -34.20 28.42 5.26
N ASP A 106 -35.22 27.66 5.67
CA ASP A 106 -36.17 28.05 6.71
C ASP A 106 -35.53 28.12 8.11
N ASP A 107 -34.50 27.32 8.38
CA ASP A 107 -33.75 27.36 9.65
C ASP A 107 -32.99 28.69 9.81
N PHE A 108 -32.79 29.42 8.71
CA PHE A 108 -32.16 30.74 8.67
C PHE A 108 -33.18 31.89 8.49
N GLY A 109 -34.46 31.63 8.73
CA GLY A 109 -35.51 32.63 8.57
C GLY A 109 -35.86 32.94 7.11
N GLY A 110 -35.59 32.01 6.19
CA GLY A 110 -35.99 32.09 4.78
C GLY A 110 -35.16 33.04 3.92
N THR A 111 -34.11 33.65 4.48
CA THR A 111 -33.18 34.51 3.74
C THR A 111 -31.75 34.23 4.16
N LEU A 112 -30.87 34.07 3.18
CA LEU A 112 -29.46 33.90 3.42
C LEU A 112 -28.69 34.78 2.42
N ALA A 113 -27.57 35.38 2.80
CA ALA A 113 -26.82 36.23 1.89
C ALA A 113 -26.08 35.37 0.84
N LYS A 114 -25.97 35.86 -0.41
CA LYS A 114 -25.22 35.17 -1.45
C LYS A 114 -23.76 34.96 -1.03
N GLY A 115 -23.29 33.73 -1.17
CA GLY A 115 -21.93 33.30 -0.83
C GLY A 115 -21.76 32.79 0.61
N THR A 116 -22.82 32.81 1.41
CA THR A 116 -22.79 32.18 2.74
C THR A 116 -22.76 30.67 2.61
N LYS A 117 -21.94 30.06 3.47
CA LYS A 117 -21.81 28.62 3.62
C LYS A 117 -22.41 28.26 4.98
N VAL A 118 -23.18 27.19 5.00
CA VAL A 118 -23.93 26.73 6.17
C VAL A 118 -23.41 25.38 6.66
N ASP A 119 -22.97 24.54 5.73
CA ASP A 119 -22.38 23.25 6.03
C ASP A 119 -21.29 22.93 5.01
N GLY A 120 -20.48 21.91 5.29
CA GLY A 120 -19.47 21.45 4.37
C GLY A 120 -18.78 20.17 4.82
N GLY A 121 -17.90 19.66 3.99
CA GLY A 121 -17.13 18.47 4.30
C GLY A 121 -16.03 18.19 3.29
N ALA A 122 -15.16 17.25 3.63
CA ALA A 122 -14.00 16.90 2.83
C ALA A 122 -13.97 15.41 2.50
N ILE A 123 -13.67 15.09 1.24
CA ILE A 123 -13.46 13.74 0.73
C ILE A 123 -12.07 13.68 0.10
N ALA A 124 -11.25 12.74 0.56
CA ALA A 124 -10.01 12.39 -0.13
C ALA A 124 -10.32 11.41 -1.26
N VAL A 125 -9.85 11.75 -2.47
CA VAL A 125 -10.09 10.97 -3.67
C VAL A 125 -8.78 10.40 -4.22
N PHE A 126 -8.86 9.12 -4.55
CA PHE A 126 -7.79 8.31 -5.10
C PHE A 126 -8.20 7.82 -6.48
N GLY A 127 -7.48 8.25 -7.51
CA GLY A 127 -7.68 7.79 -8.87
C GLY A 127 -7.25 6.35 -9.10
N GLN A 128 -7.80 5.71 -10.14
CA GLN A 128 -7.34 4.41 -10.57
C GLN A 128 -5.95 4.53 -11.22
N VAL A 129 -5.07 3.59 -10.89
CA VAL A 129 -3.77 3.43 -11.54
C VAL A 129 -3.72 2.02 -12.11
N THR A 130 -3.74 1.90 -13.44
CA THR A 130 -3.75 0.63 -14.17
C THR A 130 -2.34 0.20 -14.57
N ALA A 131 -2.08 -1.10 -14.63
CA ALA A 131 -0.82 -1.65 -15.12
C ALA A 131 -0.53 -1.15 -16.55
N GLY A 132 0.67 -0.63 -16.80
CA GLY A 132 1.07 -0.08 -18.09
C GLY A 132 0.80 1.41 -18.29
N ALA A 133 0.19 2.10 -17.31
CA ALA A 133 0.13 3.56 -17.32
C ALA A 133 1.52 4.19 -17.05
N THR A 134 1.76 5.39 -17.59
CA THR A 134 3.01 6.12 -17.40
C THR A 134 3.34 6.32 -15.91
N GLY A 135 4.52 5.85 -15.48
CA GLY A 135 4.99 5.97 -14.09
C GLY A 135 4.54 4.86 -13.14
N VAL A 136 3.92 3.78 -13.64
CA VAL A 136 3.62 2.57 -12.85
C VAL A 136 4.84 1.65 -12.86
N ASN A 137 5.76 1.90 -11.93
CA ASN A 137 6.95 1.07 -11.73
C ASN A 137 7.17 0.86 -10.22
N PRO A 138 6.42 -0.07 -9.59
CA PRO A 138 6.61 -0.39 -8.18
C PRO A 138 8.04 -0.87 -7.91
N LEU A 139 8.52 -0.63 -6.69
CA LEU A 139 9.72 -1.27 -6.20
C LEU A 139 9.39 -2.73 -5.86
N ASN A 140 9.94 -3.63 -6.67
CA ASN A 140 9.74 -5.06 -6.49
C ASN A 140 10.88 -5.63 -5.64
N TYR A 141 10.57 -6.00 -4.40
CA TYR A 141 11.49 -6.68 -3.50
C TYR A 141 11.28 -8.19 -3.61
N HIS A 142 12.30 -8.92 -4.03
CA HIS A 142 12.30 -10.37 -3.93
C HIS A 142 12.65 -10.77 -2.50
N ILE A 143 11.72 -11.46 -1.84
CA ILE A 143 11.75 -11.68 -0.39
C ILE A 143 11.76 -13.17 -0.03
N GLY A 144 12.05 -14.06 -0.97
CA GLY A 144 12.05 -15.49 -0.69
C GLY A 144 12.83 -16.29 -1.72
N ALA A 145 12.94 -17.61 -1.50
CA ALA A 145 13.73 -18.49 -2.35
C ALA A 145 13.02 -18.92 -3.63
N ASN A 146 11.69 -18.81 -3.69
CA ASN A 146 10.87 -19.30 -4.80
C ASN A 146 10.38 -18.17 -5.71
N ALA A 147 10.21 -18.49 -6.99
CA ALA A 147 9.62 -17.58 -7.97
C ALA A 147 8.24 -17.07 -7.50
N GLY A 148 7.98 -15.78 -7.70
CA GLY A 148 6.72 -15.13 -7.29
C GLY A 148 6.67 -14.65 -5.84
N GLN A 149 7.68 -14.94 -5.00
CA GLN A 149 7.79 -14.38 -3.65
C GLN A 149 8.34 -12.96 -3.70
N VAL A 150 7.45 -12.02 -4.02
CA VAL A 150 7.79 -10.59 -4.13
C VAL A 150 6.85 -9.73 -3.29
N ILE A 151 7.42 -8.68 -2.71
CA ILE A 151 6.66 -7.54 -2.16
C ILE A 151 6.86 -6.38 -3.12
N ASN A 152 5.75 -5.91 -3.67
CA ASN A 152 5.73 -4.68 -4.45
C ASN A 152 5.46 -3.54 -3.47
N ILE A 153 6.22 -2.45 -3.59
CA ILE A 153 5.99 -1.20 -2.86
C ILE A 153 6.00 -0.03 -3.84
N GLY A 154 4.87 0.66 -3.95
CA GLY A 154 4.70 1.81 -4.81
C GLY A 154 4.57 3.11 -4.05
N PHE A 155 5.12 4.16 -4.63
CA PHE A 155 5.05 5.52 -4.14
C PHE A 155 4.23 6.42 -5.07
N GLU A 156 3.28 7.11 -4.47
CA GLU A 156 2.57 8.21 -5.12
C GLU A 156 3.30 9.54 -4.87
N SER A 157 3.02 10.53 -5.71
CA SER A 157 3.58 11.85 -5.50
C SER A 157 2.98 12.44 -4.22
N MET A 158 3.86 12.89 -3.33
CA MET A 158 3.49 13.57 -2.08
C MET A 158 3.78 15.08 -2.16
N LYS A 159 3.93 15.61 -3.38
CA LYS A 159 4.00 17.06 -3.59
C LYS A 159 2.66 17.69 -3.20
N ALA A 160 2.72 18.92 -2.68
CA ALA A 160 1.56 19.67 -2.22
C ALA A 160 0.45 19.70 -3.29
N ASP A 161 0.79 20.01 -4.54
CA ASP A 161 -0.17 20.07 -5.65
C ASP A 161 -0.86 18.72 -5.93
N ASP A 162 -0.11 17.62 -5.84
CA ASP A 162 -0.61 16.26 -6.14
C ASP A 162 -1.47 15.67 -5.02
N ILE A 163 -1.29 16.13 -3.79
CA ILE A 163 -2.14 15.76 -2.64
C ILE A 163 -3.32 16.73 -2.45
N GLY A 164 -3.51 17.68 -3.36
CA GLY A 164 -4.64 18.61 -3.38
C GLY A 164 -4.44 19.88 -2.56
N ILE A 165 -3.20 20.18 -2.14
CA ILE A 165 -2.80 21.48 -1.58
C ILE A 165 -2.22 22.31 -2.73
N THR A 166 -3.09 22.89 -3.54
CA THR A 166 -2.69 23.74 -4.69
C THR A 166 -2.61 25.20 -4.27
N THR A 167 -2.13 26.06 -5.17
CA THR A 167 -2.13 27.52 -5.03
C THR A 167 -3.52 28.15 -4.80
N GLY A 168 -4.60 27.37 -4.94
CA GLY A 168 -5.97 27.79 -4.67
C GLY A 168 -6.38 27.79 -3.19
N VAL A 169 -5.59 27.20 -2.29
CA VAL A 169 -5.88 27.21 -0.85
C VAL A 169 -5.53 28.58 -0.26
N LYS A 170 -6.54 29.36 0.12
CA LYS A 170 -6.41 30.72 0.67
C LYS A 170 -6.97 30.77 2.09
N ILE A 171 -6.59 31.80 2.85
CA ILE A 171 -7.07 32.04 4.22
C ILE A 171 -7.56 33.51 4.33
N ASN A 172 -8.06 34.07 3.24
CA ASN A 172 -8.39 35.49 3.15
C ASN A 172 -9.77 35.81 3.73
N SER A 173 -10.65 34.81 3.82
CA SER A 173 -11.96 34.89 4.43
C SER A 173 -12.17 33.69 5.35
N GLN A 174 -13.14 33.78 6.27
CA GLN A 174 -13.56 32.63 7.09
C GLN A 174 -13.90 31.42 6.21
N SER A 175 -14.61 31.67 5.12
CA SER A 175 -15.04 30.64 4.17
C SER A 175 -13.87 29.99 3.43
N ASP A 176 -12.79 30.74 3.17
CA ASP A 176 -11.56 30.21 2.58
C ASP A 176 -10.75 29.43 3.61
N ALA A 177 -10.74 29.87 4.88
CA ALA A 177 -10.07 29.19 5.98
C ALA A 177 -10.70 27.81 6.26
N GLU A 178 -12.03 27.71 6.29
CA GLU A 178 -12.75 26.44 6.45
C GLU A 178 -12.48 25.47 5.29
N PHE A 179 -12.41 26.00 4.06
CA PHE A 179 -11.98 25.25 2.88
C PHE A 179 -10.52 24.79 2.99
N ALA A 180 -9.63 25.64 3.49
CA ALA A 180 -8.22 25.30 3.68
C ALA A 180 -8.03 24.19 4.70
N ILE A 181 -8.75 24.24 5.84
CA ILE A 181 -8.73 23.18 6.85
C ILE A 181 -9.17 21.85 6.23
N SER A 182 -10.29 21.85 5.51
CA SER A 182 -10.82 20.67 4.82
C SER A 182 -9.85 20.09 3.78
N ALA A 183 -9.18 20.95 3.00
CA ALA A 183 -8.17 20.54 2.03
C ALA A 183 -6.94 19.92 2.72
N ILE A 184 -6.50 20.52 3.82
CA ILE A 184 -5.36 20.05 4.61
C ILE A 184 -5.68 18.72 5.29
N ASP A 185 -6.86 18.56 5.89
CA ASP A 185 -7.26 17.30 6.51
C ASP A 185 -7.26 16.15 5.50
N ALA A 186 -7.81 16.39 4.30
CA ALA A 186 -7.76 15.42 3.21
C ALA A 186 -6.33 15.09 2.78
N ALA A 187 -5.44 16.08 2.70
CA ALA A 187 -4.03 15.86 2.39
C ALA A 187 -3.28 15.09 3.50
N VAL A 188 -3.54 15.40 4.77
CA VAL A 188 -2.99 14.69 5.94
C VAL A 188 -3.46 13.25 5.96
N TYR A 189 -4.74 13.00 5.64
CA TYR A 189 -5.28 11.65 5.51
C TYR A 189 -4.53 10.87 4.42
N LYS A 190 -4.27 11.47 3.25
CA LYS A 190 -3.51 10.83 2.17
C LYS A 190 -2.10 10.44 2.61
N VAL A 191 -1.39 11.36 3.26
CA VAL A 191 -0.05 11.09 3.81
C VAL A 191 -0.10 9.97 4.85
N SER A 192 -1.10 10.00 5.73
CA SER A 192 -1.27 8.99 6.78
C SER A 192 -1.58 7.61 6.20
N ALA A 193 -2.50 7.53 5.24
CA ALA A 193 -2.81 6.28 4.53
C ALA A 193 -1.57 5.69 3.84
N PHE A 194 -0.75 6.55 3.24
CA PHE A 194 0.49 6.13 2.61
C PHE A 194 1.52 5.61 3.65
N ARG A 195 1.67 6.31 4.79
CA ARG A 195 2.49 5.84 5.92
C ARG A 195 2.02 4.50 6.47
N SER A 196 0.71 4.31 6.61
CA SER A 196 0.12 3.03 7.05
C SER A 196 0.47 1.90 6.09
N LYS A 197 0.42 2.15 4.78
CA LYS A 197 0.80 1.16 3.76
C LYS A 197 2.28 0.78 3.86
N LEU A 198 3.16 1.76 4.03
CA LEU A 198 4.59 1.51 4.24
C LEU A 198 4.86 0.73 5.52
N GLY A 199 4.20 1.08 6.63
CA GLY A 199 4.29 0.33 7.88
C GLY A 199 3.83 -1.13 7.72
N ALA A 200 2.74 -1.36 6.99
CA ALA A 200 2.29 -2.71 6.68
C ALA A 200 3.31 -3.49 5.83
N ALA A 201 3.94 -2.85 4.84
CA ALA A 201 5.00 -3.46 4.06
C ALA A 201 6.25 -3.77 4.90
N GLN A 202 6.65 -2.88 5.81
CA GLN A 202 7.73 -3.10 6.78
C GLN A 202 7.44 -4.30 7.68
N ASN A 203 6.23 -4.38 8.25
CA ASN A 203 5.83 -5.53 9.09
C ASN A 203 5.91 -6.84 8.30
N ARG A 204 5.42 -6.85 7.06
CA ARG A 204 5.51 -8.03 6.18
C ARG A 204 6.96 -8.41 5.89
N LEU A 205 7.83 -7.44 5.62
CA LEU A 205 9.26 -7.68 5.41
C LEU A 205 9.90 -8.28 6.67
N GLU A 206 9.62 -7.73 7.85
CA GLU A 206 10.17 -8.22 9.11
C GLU A 206 9.71 -9.65 9.42
N HIS A 207 8.42 -9.95 9.23
CA HIS A 207 7.90 -11.31 9.38
C HIS A 207 8.53 -12.27 8.38
N THR A 208 8.73 -11.82 7.14
CA THR A 208 9.37 -12.63 6.10
C THR A 208 10.81 -12.93 6.47
N ILE A 209 11.58 -11.92 6.91
CA ILE A 209 12.97 -12.07 7.36
C ILE A 209 13.05 -13.08 8.51
N LYS A 210 12.18 -12.97 9.51
CA LYS A 210 12.13 -13.92 10.64
C LYS A 210 11.84 -15.34 10.16
N ASN A 211 10.88 -15.51 9.25
CA ASN A 211 10.55 -16.83 8.70
C ASN A 211 11.69 -17.42 7.87
N LEU A 212 12.36 -16.61 7.04
CA LEU A 212 13.53 -17.05 6.28
C LEU A 212 14.72 -17.39 7.17
N GLY A 213 14.92 -16.67 8.27
CA GLY A 213 15.93 -17.01 9.27
C GLY A 213 15.72 -18.42 9.84
N VAL A 214 14.49 -18.72 10.28
CA VAL A 214 14.12 -20.05 10.80
C VAL A 214 14.24 -21.13 9.72
N ALA A 215 13.79 -20.85 8.49
CA ALA A 215 13.94 -21.78 7.37
C ALA A 215 15.41 -22.06 7.04
N SER A 216 16.26 -21.03 7.05
CA SER A 216 17.71 -21.16 6.83
C SER A 216 18.35 -22.02 7.92
N GLU A 217 18.01 -21.80 9.20
CA GLU A 217 18.52 -22.59 10.31
C GLU A 217 18.13 -24.07 10.17
N ASN A 218 16.87 -24.34 9.83
CA ASN A 218 16.37 -25.70 9.60
C ASN A 218 17.06 -26.38 8.41
N LEU A 219 17.30 -25.64 7.32
CA LEU A 219 18.00 -26.16 6.14
C LEU A 219 19.47 -26.46 6.45
N THR A 220 20.18 -25.57 7.16
CA THR A 220 21.56 -25.82 7.58
C THR A 220 21.64 -27.00 8.54
N ALA A 221 20.69 -27.15 9.47
CA ALA A 221 20.64 -28.31 10.36
C ALA A 221 20.35 -29.62 9.58
N ALA A 222 19.47 -29.58 8.58
CA ALA A 222 19.21 -30.72 7.71
C ALA A 222 20.44 -31.08 6.86
N GLU A 223 21.11 -30.08 6.30
CA GLU A 223 22.36 -30.24 5.54
C GLU A 223 23.46 -30.87 6.41
N SER A 224 23.65 -30.36 7.64
CA SER A 224 24.62 -30.94 8.59
C SER A 224 24.31 -32.41 8.85
N ARG A 225 23.05 -32.76 9.12
CA ARG A 225 22.67 -34.17 9.34
C ARG A 225 22.95 -35.06 8.13
N ILE A 226 22.68 -34.58 6.92
CA ILE A 226 22.95 -35.33 5.68
C ILE A 226 24.46 -35.50 5.53
N ARG A 227 25.23 -34.41 5.65
CA ARG A 227 26.68 -34.43 5.51
C ARG A 227 27.36 -35.32 6.55
N ASP A 228 26.91 -35.25 7.80
CA ASP A 228 27.46 -36.04 8.90
C ASP A 228 27.10 -37.53 8.73
N ALA A 229 25.89 -37.85 8.29
CA ALA A 229 25.49 -39.23 7.98
C ALA A 229 26.30 -39.82 6.81
N ASP A 230 26.50 -39.04 5.74
CA ASP A 230 27.29 -39.47 4.59
C ASP A 230 28.77 -39.62 4.94
N MET A 231 29.33 -38.70 5.74
CA MET A 231 30.70 -38.82 6.25
C MET A 231 30.88 -40.02 7.19
N ALA A 232 29.93 -40.29 8.06
CA ALA A 232 29.96 -41.46 8.93
C ALA A 232 29.97 -42.76 8.10
N LYS A 233 29.18 -42.85 7.04
CA LYS A 233 29.18 -43.99 6.12
C LYS A 233 30.52 -44.16 5.41
N VAL A 234 31.08 -43.08 4.87
CA VAL A 234 32.41 -43.11 4.21
C VAL A 234 33.50 -43.52 5.20
N MET A 235 33.47 -43.03 6.44
CA MET A 235 34.45 -43.41 7.47
C MET A 235 34.30 -44.87 7.91
N ALA A 236 33.07 -45.39 8.01
CA ALA A 236 32.83 -46.81 8.28
C ALA A 236 33.34 -47.71 7.13
N ASP A 237 33.16 -47.28 5.89
CA ASP A 237 33.66 -48.00 4.72
C ASP A 237 35.19 -47.93 4.63
N TYR A 238 35.77 -46.76 4.89
CA TYR A 238 37.22 -46.54 4.94
C TYR A 238 37.88 -47.38 6.04
N THR A 239 37.34 -47.36 7.26
CA THR A 239 37.86 -48.19 8.36
C THR A 239 37.71 -49.68 8.08
N ARG A 240 36.59 -50.12 7.48
CA ARG A 240 36.43 -51.52 7.04
C ARG A 240 37.48 -51.92 6.02
N GLN A 241 37.74 -51.07 5.02
CA GLN A 241 38.78 -51.31 4.02
C GLN A 241 40.17 -51.33 4.65
N GLN A 242 40.45 -50.45 5.60
CA GLN A 242 41.72 -50.41 6.30
C GLN A 242 41.96 -51.66 7.17
N ILE A 243 40.93 -52.14 7.88
CA ILE A 243 40.98 -53.40 8.62
C ILE A 243 41.16 -54.57 7.66
N LEU A 244 40.46 -54.60 6.51
CA LEU A 244 40.64 -55.62 5.48
C LEU A 244 42.06 -55.62 4.92
N MET A 245 42.64 -54.45 4.64
CA MET A 245 44.03 -54.35 4.18
C MET A 245 45.02 -54.84 5.23
N GLN A 246 44.86 -54.44 6.49
CA GLN A 246 45.73 -54.87 7.59
C GLN A 246 45.57 -56.36 7.92
N SER A 247 44.35 -56.89 7.84
CA SER A 247 44.06 -58.31 8.00
C SER A 247 44.58 -59.12 6.82
N GLY A 248 44.46 -58.60 5.60
CA GLY A 248 45.00 -59.21 4.38
C GLY A 248 46.54 -59.32 4.43
N THR A 249 47.24 -58.28 4.88
CA THR A 249 48.70 -58.32 5.06
C THR A 249 49.12 -59.24 6.20
N ALA A 250 48.42 -59.23 7.33
CA ALA A 250 48.66 -60.16 8.44
C ALA A 250 48.39 -61.62 8.05
N MET A 251 47.30 -61.89 7.32
CA MET A 251 46.96 -63.22 6.79
C MET A 251 47.99 -63.68 5.75
N LEU A 252 48.43 -62.81 4.85
CA LEU A 252 49.52 -63.12 3.92
C LEU A 252 50.83 -63.41 4.67
N SER A 253 51.14 -62.67 5.73
CA SER A 253 52.31 -62.93 6.57
C SER A 253 52.24 -64.29 7.27
N GLN A 254 51.09 -64.61 7.89
CA GLN A 254 50.85 -65.90 8.55
C GLN A 254 50.86 -67.07 7.55
N ALA A 255 50.23 -66.91 6.38
CA ALA A 255 50.21 -67.89 5.32
C ALA A 255 51.60 -68.12 4.68
N ASN A 256 52.50 -67.13 4.74
CA ASN A 256 53.89 -67.30 4.33
C ASN A 256 54.76 -67.97 5.42
N GLN A 257 54.39 -67.85 6.71
CA GLN A 257 55.11 -68.50 7.82
C GLN A 257 54.71 -69.97 8.01
N LEU A 258 53.45 -70.34 7.76
CA LEU A 258 52.97 -71.73 7.89
C LEU A 258 53.80 -72.75 7.07
N PRO A 259 54.09 -72.51 5.77
CA PRO A 259 54.91 -73.41 4.97
C PRO A 259 56.35 -73.55 5.49
N GLN A 260 56.92 -72.48 6.07
CA GLN A 260 58.26 -72.50 6.63
C GLN A 260 58.33 -73.36 7.91
N GLN A 261 57.27 -73.36 8.73
CA GLN A 261 57.17 -74.24 9.89
C GLN A 261 57.00 -75.71 9.48
N VAL A 262 56.23 -75.99 8.42
CA VAL A 262 56.11 -77.35 7.87
C VAL A 262 57.45 -77.85 7.32
N LEU A 263 58.25 -76.97 6.70
CA LEU A 263 59.59 -77.33 6.23
C LEU A 263 60.57 -77.65 7.37
N GLN A 264 60.38 -77.07 8.57
CA GLN A 264 61.17 -77.42 9.75
C GLN A 264 60.81 -78.81 10.33
N LEU A 265 59.58 -79.27 10.11
CA LEU A 265 59.12 -80.61 10.53
C LEU A 265 59.53 -81.73 9.56
N LEU A 266 60.02 -81.38 8.37
CA LEU A 266 60.49 -82.31 7.34
C LEU A 266 62.03 -82.43 7.29
N ARG A 267 62.74 -82.00 8.35
CA ARG A 267 64.20 -82.09 8.49
C ARG A 267 64.62 -83.08 9.56
#